data_AF-A0A2E2BBG0-F1
#
_entry.id   AF-A0A2E2BBG0-F1
#
_cell.length_a   1.000
_cell.length_b   1.000
_cell.length_c   1.000
_cell.angle_alpha   90.00
_cell.angle_beta   90.00
_cell.angle_gamma   90.00
#
_symmetry.space_group_name_H-M   'P 1'
#
loop_
_entity.id
_entity.type
_entity.pdbx_description
1 polymer ?
#
loop_
_entity_poly.entity_id
_entity_poly.type
_entity_poly.pdbx_seq_one_letter_code
_entity_poly.pdbx_strand_id
1 'polypeptide(L)' 'MTTFVLVHGAWHSGNHLEPVAEHIRSFGHEVFLPTLRGNGKNDDKSTGLEEAITSLLKFIDK' A
#
# COMPACT_ATOMS: atom_id res chain seq x y z
N MET A 1 19.20 5.27 -6.43
CA MET A 1 17.79 5.04 -6.79
C MET A 1 17.39 3.69 -6.22
N THR A 2 16.33 3.65 -5.41
CA THR A 2 15.82 2.44 -4.74
C THR A 2 14.30 2.50 -4.83
N THR A 3 13.66 1.35 -4.96
CA THR A 3 12.19 1.23 -4.99
C THR A 3 11.68 0.86 -3.60
N PHE A 4 10.70 1.62 -3.11
CA PHE A 4 10.03 1.39 -1.84
C PHE A 4 8.56 1.01 -2.07
N VAL A 5 8.07 0.03 -1.33
CA VAL A 5 6.64 -0.28 -1.20
C VAL A 5 6.25 0.01 0.24
N LEU A 6 5.46 1.06 0.47
CA LEU A 6 5.00 1.40 1.81
C LEU A 6 3.62 0.79 2.05
N VAL A 7 3.57 -0.14 3.00
CA VAL A 7 2.34 -0.87 3.35
C VAL A 7 1.74 -0.25 4.60
N HIS A 8 0.50 0.20 4.51
CA HIS A 8 -0.22 0.80 5.64
C HIS A 8 -0.66 -0.26 6.67
N GLY A 9 -0.94 0.19 7.89
CA GLY A 9 -1.55 -0.65 8.95
C GLY A 9 -3.07 -0.76 8.85
N ALA A 10 -3.70 -1.43 9.81
CA ALA A 10 -5.15 -1.57 9.87
C ALA A 10 -5.87 -0.20 9.88
N TRP A 11 -7.09 -0.15 9.36
CA TRP A 11 -7.96 1.05 9.30
C TRP A 11 -7.43 2.25 8.50
N HIS A 12 -6.36 2.07 7.72
CA HIS A 12 -5.79 3.12 6.84
C HIS A 12 -5.90 2.72 5.37
N SER A 13 -5.43 3.60 4.48
CA SER A 13 -5.21 3.33 3.06
C SER A 13 -3.83 3.84 2.65
N GLY A 14 -3.32 3.41 1.49
CA GLY A 14 -2.00 3.82 0.99
C GLY A 14 -1.83 5.34 0.92
N ASN A 15 -2.89 6.07 0.55
CA ASN A 15 -2.87 7.54 0.42
C ASN A 15 -2.48 8.27 1.72
N HIS A 16 -2.68 7.67 2.89
CA HIS A 16 -2.27 8.29 4.16
C HIS A 16 -0.74 8.42 4.30
N LEU A 17 0.01 7.68 3.49
CA LEU A 17 1.47 7.70 3.46
C LEU A 17 2.03 8.64 2.39
N GLU A 18 1.18 9.36 1.64
CA GLU A 18 1.64 10.26 0.56
C GLU A 18 2.68 11.30 1.03
N PRO A 19 2.54 11.98 2.18
CA PRO A 19 3.55 12.94 2.62
C PRO A 19 4.94 12.30 2.87
N VAL A 20 4.95 11.04 3.35
CA VAL A 20 6.20 10.28 3.53
C VAL A 20 6.76 9.87 2.17
N ALA A 21 5.90 9.46 1.25
CA ALA A 21 6.28 9.08 -0.10
C ALA A 21 6.87 10.26 -0.88
N GLU A 22 6.28 11.45 -0.80
CA GLU A 22 6.80 12.68 -1.39
C GLU A 22 8.21 12.99 -0.90
N HIS A 23 8.45 12.88 0.41
CA HIS A 23 9.77 13.08 0.98
C HIS A 23 10.79 12.09 0.41
N ILE A 24 10.47 10.78 0.38
CA ILE A 24 11.34 9.75 -0.17
C ILE A 24 11.59 9.97 -1.68
N ARG A 25 10.55 10.30 -2.45
CA ARG A 25 10.67 10.61 -3.89
C ARG A 25 11.55 11.84 -4.14
N SER A 26 11.55 12.83 -3.24
CA SER A 26 12.41 14.03 -3.35
C SER A 26 13.92 13.71 -3.34
N PHE A 27 14.31 12.55 -2.81
CA PHE A 27 15.70 12.04 -2.86
C PHE A 27 15.98 11.16 -4.10
N GLY A 28 15.07 11.10 -5.08
CA GLY A 28 15.25 10.34 -6.32
C GLY A 28 14.97 8.84 -6.19
N HIS A 29 14.09 8.45 -5.25
CA HIS A 29 13.60 7.09 -5.09
C HIS A 29 12.22 6.90 -5.75
N GLU A 30 11.87 5.65 -6.07
CA GLU A 30 10.53 5.29 -6.51
C GLU A 30 9.72 4.77 -5.32
N VAL A 31 8.45 5.16 -5.21
CA VAL A 31 7.60 4.79 -4.07
C VAL A 31 6.20 4.41 -4.52
N PHE A 32 5.77 3.21 -4.11
CA PHE A 32 4.44 2.68 -4.32
C PHE A 32 3.66 2.60 -3.01
N LEU A 33 2.38 2.98 -3.07
CA LEU A 33 1.48 3.05 -1.91
C LEU A 33 0.23 2.17 -2.13
N PRO A 34 0.37 0.83 -2.18
CA PRO A 34 -0.79 -0.03 -2.36
C PRO A 34 -1.77 0.15 -1.20
N THR A 35 -3.07 0.11 -1.52
CA THR A 35 -4.12 -0.08 -0.52
C THR A 35 -4.48 -1.54 -0.47
N LEU A 36 -4.36 -2.16 0.70
CA LEU A 36 -4.69 -3.58 0.90
C LEU A 36 -6.18 -3.83 0.68
N ARG A 37 -6.52 -5.02 0.16
CA ARG A 37 -7.92 -5.45 0.06
C ARG A 37 -8.60 -5.40 1.42
N GLY A 38 -9.82 -4.90 1.46
CA GLY A 38 -10.62 -4.67 2.69
C GLY A 38 -10.56 -3.22 3.16
N ASN A 39 -9.47 -2.52 2.85
CA ASN A 39 -9.23 -1.13 3.25
C ASN A 39 -9.59 -0.10 2.17
N GLY A 40 -9.90 -0.53 0.94
CA GLY A 40 -10.45 0.35 -0.09
C GLY A 40 -11.82 0.93 0.30
N LYS A 41 -12.14 2.10 -0.24
CA LYS A 41 -13.40 2.83 0.03
C LYS A 41 -14.64 1.97 -0.14
N ASN A 42 -14.63 1.10 -1.16
CA ASN A 42 -15.75 0.24 -1.53
C ASN A 42 -15.44 -1.25 -1.33
N ASP A 43 -14.35 -1.57 -0.62
CA ASP A 43 -13.98 -2.96 -0.40
C ASP A 43 -14.93 -3.63 0.58
N ASP A 44 -15.16 -4.93 0.36
CA ASP A 44 -15.87 -5.80 1.28
C ASP A 44 -15.21 -5.81 2.67
N LYS A 45 -16.02 -5.59 3.71
CA LYS A 45 -15.59 -5.54 5.11
C LYS A 45 -15.57 -6.90 5.80
N SER A 46 -15.97 -7.96 5.11
CA SER A 46 -15.76 -9.35 5.53
C SER A 46 -14.38 -9.91 5.16
N THR A 47 -13.54 -9.11 4.49
CA THR A 47 -12.18 -9.49 4.08
C THR A 47 -11.32 -9.91 5.28
N GLY A 48 -10.67 -11.07 5.18
CA GLY A 48 -9.74 -11.59 6.17
C GLY A 48 -8.28 -11.22 5.91
N LEU A 49 -7.39 -11.75 6.76
CA LEU A 49 -5.95 -11.48 6.69
C LEU A 49 -5.33 -12.09 5.41
N GLU A 50 -5.76 -13.28 5.00
CA GLU A 50 -5.20 -13.98 3.84
C GLU A 50 -5.45 -13.21 2.54
N GLU A 51 -6.65 -12.65 2.38
CA GLU A 51 -7.00 -11.83 1.22
C GLU A 51 -6.22 -10.51 1.20
N ALA A 52 -5.98 -9.90 2.37
CA ALA A 52 -5.15 -8.71 2.48
C ALA A 52 -3.70 -9.01 2.08
N ILE A 53 -3.09 -10.09 2.59
CA ILE A 53 -1.74 -10.55 2.22
C ILE A 53 -1.67 -10.85 0.71
N THR A 54 -2.62 -11.64 0.20
CA THR A 54 -2.67 -12.01 -1.21
C THR A 54 -2.75 -10.78 -2.11
N SER A 55 -3.46 -9.73 -1.70
CA SER A 55 -3.54 -8.48 -2.49
C SER A 55 -2.19 -7.77 -2.61
N LEU A 56 -1.35 -7.83 -1.57
CA LEU A 56 -0.01 -7.27 -1.60
C LEU A 56 0.95 -8.12 -2.43
N LEU A 57 0.90 -9.45 -2.30
CA LEU A 57 1.71 -10.35 -3.12
C LEU A 57 1.45 -10.12 -4.61
N LYS A 58 0.16 -10.04 -5.01
CA LYS A 58 -0.25 -9.70 -6.39
C LYS A 58 0.24 -8.33 -6.87
N PHE A 59 0.48 -7.38 -5.96
CA PHE A 59 1.03 -6.08 -6.31
C PHE A 59 2.53 -6.17 -6.59
N ILE A 60 3.26 -6.96 -5.78
CA ILE A 60 4.72 -7.12 -5.88
C ILE A 60 5.12 -8.01 -7.07
N ASP A 61 4.39 -9.11 -7.30
CA ASP A 61 4.72 -10.11 -8.32
C ASP A 61 4.35 -9.69 -9.77
N LYS A 62 4.18 -8.38 -10.02
CA LYS A 62 3.87 -7.83 -11.35
C LYS A 62 5.10 -7.74 -12.25
#